data_AF-I1C7L2-F1
#
_entry.id   AF-I1C7L2-F1
#
_cell.length_a   1.000
_cell.length_b   1.000
_cell.length_c   1.000
_cell.angle_alpha   90.00
_cell.angle_beta   90.00
_cell.angle_gamma   90.00
#
_symmetry.space_group_name_H-M   'P 1'
#
loop_
_entity.id
_entity.type
_entity.pdbx_description
1 polymer ?
#
loop_
_entity_poly.entity_id
_entity_poly.type
_entity_poly.pdbx_seq_one_letter_code
_entity_poly.pdbx_strand_id
1 'polypeptide(L)'
;MILDIETEQEEEQEKKTWVDPNVIERYAILLYGLIHQRYLLTRNGLRVMAQRYSNEHFGVCPRVYCYKCPVIPCGRYDEIGKESVRLYCPSCLDLYCPPTSILQAIDGAHFGTTFPHLLFETYPDLLPKIKPYIYQPRIFGFRVHDSSRSGPQMQWLRMRSEEFVEFDDEEEEDLDKPVAPLQAVDNNSAKETSSLSGQKESTSFNSLFRRFF
;
A
#
# COMPACT_ATOMS: atom_id res chain seq x y z
N MET A 1 -33.71 -7.71 7.33
CA MET A 1 -32.60 -6.99 7.98
C MET A 1 -31.24 -7.36 7.38
N ILE A 2 -30.77 -8.62 7.41
CA ILE A 2 -29.64 -9.05 6.55
C ILE A 2 -30.12 -9.94 5.41
N LEU A 3 -31.03 -10.87 5.70
CA LEU A 3 -31.60 -11.82 4.74
C LEU A 3 -33.04 -11.46 4.36
N ASP A 4 -33.50 -10.28 4.77
CA ASP A 4 -34.85 -9.75 4.50
C ASP A 4 -35.99 -10.75 4.71
N ILE A 5 -35.84 -11.54 5.78
CA ILE A 5 -36.88 -12.44 6.28
C ILE A 5 -38.01 -11.58 6.83
N GLU A 6 -39.19 -11.71 6.23
CA GLU A 6 -40.42 -11.14 6.77
C GLU A 6 -40.74 -11.83 8.09
N THR A 7 -40.91 -11.06 9.16
CA THR A 7 -41.28 -11.60 10.47
C THR A 7 -42.79 -11.84 10.48
N GLU A 8 -43.25 -12.98 9.97
CA GLU A 8 -44.67 -13.40 9.95
C GLU A 8 -45.26 -13.70 11.35
N GLN A 9 -44.81 -13.05 12.42
CA GLN A 9 -45.23 -13.33 13.81
C GLN A 9 -45.72 -12.08 14.55
N GLU A 10 -46.47 -11.21 13.87
CA GLU A 10 -47.04 -10.01 14.50
C GLU A 10 -48.21 -10.30 15.46
N GLU A 11 -48.78 -11.51 15.49
CA GLU A 11 -50.00 -11.77 16.29
C GLU A 11 -49.83 -12.65 17.55
N GLU A 12 -48.73 -13.38 17.76
CA GLU A 12 -48.64 -14.37 18.87
C GLU A 12 -47.53 -14.14 19.92
N GLN A 13 -46.69 -13.11 19.80
CA GLN A 13 -45.55 -12.87 20.72
C GLN A 13 -45.58 -11.49 21.40
N GLU A 14 -46.72 -11.07 21.94
CA GLU A 14 -46.84 -9.87 22.80
C GLU A 14 -46.02 -9.92 24.11
N LYS A 15 -45.16 -10.92 24.33
CA LYS A 15 -44.38 -11.08 25.58
C LYS A 15 -42.93 -11.53 25.42
N LYS A 16 -42.29 -11.28 24.29
CA LYS A 16 -40.84 -11.49 24.13
C LYS A 16 -40.14 -10.14 24.05
N THR A 17 -39.57 -9.72 25.19
CA THR A 17 -38.53 -8.69 25.35
C THR A 17 -38.34 -7.77 24.13
N TRP A 18 -38.98 -6.60 24.15
CA TRP A 18 -38.75 -5.55 23.16
C TRP A 18 -37.27 -5.14 23.21
N VAL A 19 -36.49 -5.57 22.23
CA VAL A 19 -35.12 -5.08 22.03
C VAL A 19 -35.23 -3.85 21.14
N ASP A 20 -34.58 -2.75 21.55
CA ASP A 20 -34.56 -1.50 20.77
C ASP A 20 -34.02 -1.76 19.35
N PRO A 21 -34.76 -1.40 18.28
CA PRO A 21 -34.32 -1.57 16.90
C PRO A 21 -32.93 -0.98 16.61
N ASN A 22 -32.56 0.13 17.26
CA ASN A 22 -31.25 0.76 17.10
C ASN A 22 -30.10 -0.13 17.56
N VAL A 23 -30.36 -1.00 18.54
CA VAL A 23 -29.39 -1.99 19.04
C VAL A 23 -29.23 -3.10 18.01
N ILE A 24 -30.34 -3.60 17.46
CA ILE A 24 -30.32 -4.69 16.47
C ILE A 24 -29.64 -4.25 15.17
N GLU A 25 -29.90 -3.03 14.70
CA GLU A 25 -29.29 -2.49 13.48
C GLU A 25 -27.76 -2.42 13.59
N ARG A 26 -27.22 -1.94 14.72
CA ARG A 26 -25.78 -1.89 14.95
C ARG A 26 -25.15 -3.28 14.93
N TYR A 27 -25.78 -4.26 15.58
CA TYR A 27 -25.28 -5.63 15.56
C TYR A 27 -25.41 -6.29 14.18
N ALA A 28 -26.44 -5.95 13.40
CA ALA A 28 -26.59 -6.43 12.04
C ALA A 28 -25.44 -5.94 11.14
N ILE A 29 -25.04 -4.67 11.25
CA ILE A 29 -23.89 -4.10 10.52
C ILE A 29 -22.60 -4.84 10.89
N LEU A 30 -22.35 -5.06 12.19
CA LEU A 30 -21.17 -5.79 12.66
C LEU A 30 -21.14 -7.23 12.16
N LEU A 31 -22.27 -7.94 12.26
CA LEU A 31 -22.40 -9.31 11.79
C LEU A 31 -22.16 -9.40 10.29
N TYR A 32 -22.75 -8.50 9.50
CA TYR A 32 -22.50 -8.42 8.06
C TYR A 32 -21.01 -8.18 7.77
N GLY A 33 -20.36 -7.29 8.50
CA GLY A 33 -18.93 -7.01 8.36
C GLY A 33 -18.05 -8.24 8.60
N LEU A 34 -18.31 -9.02 9.65
CA LEU A 34 -17.59 -10.25 9.93
C LEU A 34 -17.84 -11.36 8.89
N ILE A 35 -19.07 -11.45 8.38
CA ILE A 35 -19.39 -12.35 7.27
C ILE A 35 -18.65 -11.90 6.00
N HIS A 36 -18.63 -10.59 5.73
CA HIS A 36 -17.96 -10.00 4.58
C HIS A 36 -16.47 -10.29 4.59
N GLN A 37 -15.78 -10.12 5.72
CA GLN A 37 -14.36 -10.49 5.89
C GLN A 37 -14.07 -11.90 5.40
N ARG A 38 -14.91 -12.88 5.78
CA ARG A 38 -14.76 -14.29 5.36
C ARG A 38 -15.14 -14.49 3.90
N TYR A 39 -16.21 -13.84 3.44
CA TYR A 39 -16.66 -13.91 2.06
C TYR A 39 -15.59 -13.43 1.08
N LEU A 40 -14.85 -12.38 1.42
CA LEU A 40 -13.77 -11.84 0.61
C LEU A 40 -12.65 -12.83 0.33
N LEU A 41 -12.44 -13.83 1.19
CA LEU A 41 -11.43 -14.89 1.00
C LEU A 41 -11.94 -16.04 0.12
N THR A 42 -13.23 -16.05 -0.23
CA THR A 42 -13.79 -17.06 -1.14
C THR A 42 -13.49 -16.72 -2.60
N ARG A 43 -13.49 -17.73 -3.48
CA ARG A 43 -13.29 -17.53 -4.93
C ARG A 43 -14.29 -16.52 -5.53
N ASN A 44 -15.55 -16.55 -5.09
CA ASN A 44 -16.56 -15.61 -5.57
C ASN A 44 -16.31 -14.18 -5.06
N GLY A 45 -15.96 -14.02 -3.78
CA GLY A 45 -15.62 -12.73 -3.20
C GLY A 45 -14.41 -12.08 -3.87
N LEU A 46 -13.33 -12.85 -4.04
CA LEU A 46 -12.13 -12.41 -4.75
C LEU A 46 -12.46 -11.97 -6.18
N ARG A 47 -13.23 -12.76 -6.94
CA ARG A 47 -13.63 -12.40 -8.31
C ARG A 47 -14.41 -11.08 -8.38
N VAL A 48 -15.36 -10.88 -7.47
CA VAL A 48 -16.16 -9.64 -7.42
C VAL A 48 -15.26 -8.45 -7.08
N MET A 49 -14.34 -8.61 -6.13
CA MET A 49 -13.44 -7.52 -5.74
C MET A 49 -12.37 -7.23 -6.78
N ALA A 50 -11.88 -8.24 -7.50
CA ALA A 50 -11.01 -8.09 -8.66
C ALA A 50 -11.67 -7.19 -9.71
N GLN A 51 -12.93 -7.46 -10.05
CA GLN A 51 -13.68 -6.63 -11.01
C GLN A 51 -13.83 -5.18 -10.51
N ARG A 52 -14.14 -4.98 -9.21
CA ARG A 52 -14.22 -3.64 -8.62
C ARG A 52 -12.88 -2.92 -8.61
N TYR A 53 -11.80 -3.65 -8.39
CA TYR A 53 -10.44 -3.13 -8.42
C TYR A 53 -10.05 -2.67 -9.83
N SER A 54 -10.32 -3.47 -10.86
CA SER A 54 -10.08 -3.11 -12.26
C SER A 54 -10.88 -1.87 -12.72
N ASN A 55 -12.03 -1.62 -12.09
CA ASN A 55 -12.84 -0.43 -12.35
C ASN A 55 -12.46 0.77 -11.44
N GLU A 56 -11.36 0.68 -10.69
CA GLU A 56 -10.86 1.74 -9.80
C GLU A 56 -11.87 2.21 -8.73
N HIS A 57 -12.82 1.35 -8.34
CA HIS A 57 -13.92 1.74 -7.45
C HIS A 57 -13.48 2.23 -6.06
N PHE A 58 -12.29 1.86 -5.61
CA PHE A 58 -11.77 2.20 -4.29
C PHE A 58 -10.82 3.40 -4.29
N GLY A 59 -10.66 4.05 -5.45
CA GLY A 59 -9.76 5.17 -5.66
C GLY A 59 -8.32 4.75 -5.95
N VAL A 60 -7.39 5.68 -5.74
CA VAL A 60 -5.99 5.56 -6.16
C VAL A 60 -5.03 5.91 -5.03
N CYS A 61 -3.77 5.47 -5.18
CA CYS A 61 -2.72 5.73 -4.21
C CYS A 61 -2.40 7.23 -4.13
N PRO A 62 -2.26 7.81 -2.91
CA PRO A 62 -1.91 9.22 -2.75
C PRO A 62 -0.44 9.53 -3.06
N ARG A 63 0.43 8.51 -3.21
CA ARG A 63 1.83 8.72 -3.59
C ARG A 63 1.92 9.10 -5.07
N VAL A 64 2.57 10.22 -5.35
CA VAL A 64 2.78 10.74 -6.71
C VAL A 64 3.48 9.71 -7.61
N TYR A 65 4.59 9.13 -7.15
CA TYR A 65 5.36 8.12 -7.89
C TYR A 65 4.73 6.72 -7.90
N CYS A 66 3.50 6.55 -7.39
CA CYS A 66 2.68 5.37 -7.69
C CYS A 66 1.81 5.58 -8.93
N TYR A 67 1.88 6.74 -9.60
CA TYR A 67 1.22 7.02 -10.89
C TYR A 67 -0.26 6.64 -10.91
N LYS A 68 -0.99 7.05 -9.87
CA LYS A 68 -2.42 6.75 -9.68
C LYS A 68 -2.76 5.26 -9.64
N CYS A 69 -1.84 4.40 -9.17
CA CYS A 69 -2.11 2.98 -8.95
C CYS A 69 -3.42 2.78 -8.14
N PRO A 70 -4.38 1.97 -8.63
CA PRO A 70 -5.62 1.70 -7.92
C PRO A 70 -5.34 1.00 -6.58
N VAL A 71 -6.13 1.32 -5.57
CA VAL A 71 -6.00 0.76 -4.22
C VAL A 71 -7.14 -0.19 -3.90
N ILE A 72 -7.02 -0.91 -2.79
CA ILE A 72 -8.05 -1.84 -2.34
C ILE A 72 -8.22 -1.78 -0.81
N PRO A 73 -9.45 -1.92 -0.27
CA PRO A 73 -9.65 -1.88 1.18
C PRO A 73 -8.94 -3.04 1.90
N CYS A 74 -8.41 -2.75 3.08
CA CYS A 74 -7.64 -3.64 3.92
C CYS A 74 -7.87 -3.30 5.40
N GLY A 75 -7.95 -4.31 6.25
CA GLY A 75 -7.87 -4.15 7.70
C GLY A 75 -6.45 -4.33 8.20
N ARG A 76 -6.02 -3.55 9.20
CA ARG A 76 -4.74 -3.82 9.89
C ARG A 76 -4.88 -4.90 10.98
N TYR A 77 -6.10 -5.09 11.46
CA TYR A 77 -6.46 -6.06 12.48
C TYR A 77 -7.71 -6.80 12.03
N ASP A 78 -7.83 -8.07 12.43
CA ASP A 78 -9.03 -8.88 12.24
C ASP A 78 -10.01 -8.77 13.44
N GLU A 79 -9.58 -8.11 14.52
CA GLU A 79 -10.39 -7.81 15.71
C GLU A 79 -11.18 -6.50 15.53
N ILE A 80 -12.49 -6.54 15.80
CA ILE A 80 -13.38 -5.38 15.75
C ILE A 80 -12.95 -4.30 16.77
N GLY A 81 -13.15 -3.04 16.42
CA GLY A 81 -13.03 -1.88 17.30
C GLY A 81 -11.61 -1.37 17.49
N LYS A 82 -10.64 -1.91 16.74
CA LYS A 82 -9.23 -1.50 16.81
C LYS A 82 -8.92 -0.31 15.94
N GLU A 83 -9.26 -0.39 14.66
CA GLU A 83 -8.90 0.60 13.65
C GLU A 83 -9.91 0.58 12.51
N SER A 84 -10.11 1.73 11.87
CA SER A 84 -10.91 1.81 10.67
C SER A 84 -10.21 1.20 9.45
N VAL A 85 -10.98 1.00 8.38
CA VAL A 85 -10.47 0.48 7.12
C VAL A 85 -9.34 1.35 6.56
N ARG A 86 -8.31 0.68 6.04
CA ARG A 86 -7.19 1.28 5.31
C ARG A 86 -7.27 0.91 3.83
N LEU A 87 -6.58 1.67 3.00
CA LEU A 87 -6.45 1.41 1.58
C LEU A 87 -5.04 0.90 1.30
N TYR A 88 -4.93 -0.33 0.83
CA TYR A 88 -3.68 -0.96 0.43
C TYR A 88 -3.35 -0.64 -1.03
N CYS A 89 -2.11 -0.22 -1.27
CA CYS A 89 -1.59 0.00 -2.62
C CYS A 89 -0.63 -1.14 -3.00
N PRO A 90 -0.90 -1.90 -4.08
CA PRO A 90 -0.01 -2.97 -4.52
C PRO A 90 1.30 -2.48 -5.13
N SER A 91 1.39 -1.21 -5.57
CA SER A 91 2.64 -0.63 -6.09
C SER A 91 3.63 -0.31 -4.97
N CYS A 92 3.24 0.50 -3.98
CA CYS A 92 4.13 0.87 -2.87
C CYS A 92 4.05 -0.07 -1.65
N LEU A 93 3.18 -1.09 -1.68
CA LEU A 93 2.96 -2.07 -0.61
C LEU A 93 2.76 -1.40 0.76
N ASP A 94 1.97 -0.34 0.80
CA ASP A 94 1.77 0.50 1.97
C ASP A 94 0.27 0.78 2.17
N LEU A 95 -0.10 1.15 3.41
CA LEU A 95 -1.48 1.37 3.84
C LEU A 95 -1.78 2.86 4.01
N TYR A 96 -2.92 3.30 3.47
CA TYR A 96 -3.35 4.70 3.49
C TYR A 96 -4.68 4.87 4.20
N CYS A 97 -4.86 6.04 4.81
CA CYS A 97 -6.18 6.43 5.30
C CYS A 97 -7.09 6.74 4.11
N PRO A 98 -8.34 6.24 4.09
CA PRO A 98 -9.29 6.66 3.07
C PRO A 98 -9.58 8.16 3.21
N PRO A 99 -9.76 8.90 2.09
CA PRO A 99 -9.83 10.36 2.10
C PRO A 99 -11.12 10.90 2.75
N THR A 100 -12.22 10.14 2.66
CA THR A 100 -13.53 10.58 3.16
C THR A 100 -13.79 10.07 4.58
N SER A 101 -14.27 10.94 5.46
CA SER A 101 -14.61 10.62 6.85
C SER A 101 -15.65 9.50 6.98
N ILE A 102 -16.58 9.38 6.02
CA ILE A 102 -17.58 8.30 6.01
C ILE A 102 -16.94 6.91 5.91
N LEU A 103 -15.86 6.78 5.13
CA LEU A 103 -15.13 5.52 4.98
C LEU A 103 -14.28 5.24 6.22
N GLN A 104 -13.80 6.28 6.90
CA GLN A 104 -13.06 6.15 8.16
C GLN A 104 -13.94 5.70 9.33
N ALA A 105 -15.27 5.72 9.20
CA ALA A 105 -16.18 5.16 10.19
C ALA A 105 -16.34 3.63 10.05
N ILE A 106 -15.94 3.05 8.92
CA ILE A 106 -16.04 1.60 8.68
C ILE A 106 -14.88 0.90 9.35
N ASP A 107 -15.17 -0.18 10.09
CA ASP A 107 -14.15 -1.00 10.76
C ASP A 107 -13.30 -1.77 9.74
N GLY A 108 -11.97 -1.75 9.93
CA GLY A 108 -11.04 -2.48 9.07
C GLY A 108 -11.20 -3.99 9.16
N ALA A 109 -11.66 -4.51 10.31
CA ALA A 109 -11.89 -5.93 10.53
C ALA A 109 -12.89 -6.52 9.52
N HIS A 110 -13.82 -5.71 8.98
CA HIS A 110 -14.79 -6.15 7.97
C HIS A 110 -14.16 -6.55 6.63
N PHE A 111 -12.91 -6.18 6.39
CA PHE A 111 -12.13 -6.58 5.21
C PHE A 111 -11.03 -7.58 5.58
N GLY A 112 -10.48 -7.44 6.78
CA GLY A 112 -9.43 -8.28 7.32
C GLY A 112 -8.04 -7.98 6.74
N THR A 113 -7.05 -8.62 7.35
CA THR A 113 -5.63 -8.42 7.03
C THR A 113 -5.17 -9.14 5.77
N THR A 114 -5.79 -10.29 5.49
CA THR A 114 -5.30 -11.24 4.49
C THR A 114 -5.83 -10.97 3.07
N PHE A 115 -7.02 -10.39 2.96
CA PHE A 115 -7.76 -10.28 1.71
C PHE A 115 -6.96 -9.66 0.54
N PRO A 116 -6.29 -8.49 0.68
CA PRO A 116 -5.58 -7.88 -0.44
C PRO A 116 -4.44 -8.77 -0.94
N HIS A 117 -3.70 -9.39 -0.04
CA HIS A 117 -2.57 -10.24 -0.38
C HIS A 117 -3.03 -11.49 -1.14
N LEU A 118 -4.07 -12.16 -0.64
CA LEU A 118 -4.66 -13.32 -1.31
C LEU A 118 -5.24 -12.97 -2.69
N LEU A 119 -5.81 -11.77 -2.83
CA LEU A 119 -6.34 -11.33 -4.12
C LEU A 119 -5.24 -11.23 -5.17
N PHE A 120 -4.12 -10.56 -4.87
CA PHE A 120 -3.03 -10.41 -5.83
C PHE A 120 -2.21 -11.69 -6.03
N GLU A 121 -2.19 -12.60 -5.05
CA GLU A 121 -1.67 -13.96 -5.24
C GLU A 121 -2.54 -14.76 -6.22
N THR A 122 -3.88 -14.60 -6.15
CA THR A 122 -4.83 -15.29 -7.03
C THR A 122 -4.90 -14.68 -8.43
N TYR A 123 -4.75 -13.36 -8.53
CA TYR A 123 -4.84 -12.57 -9.76
C TYR A 123 -3.56 -11.74 -9.98
N PRO A 124 -2.44 -12.40 -10.33
CA PRO A 124 -1.16 -11.70 -10.52
C PRO A 124 -1.20 -10.68 -11.65
N ASP A 125 -2.07 -10.86 -12.64
CA ASP A 125 -2.24 -9.92 -13.77
C ASP A 125 -2.76 -8.54 -13.33
N LEU A 126 -3.32 -8.43 -12.12
CA LEU A 126 -3.77 -7.16 -11.55
C LEU A 126 -2.65 -6.40 -10.83
N LEU A 127 -1.47 -6.99 -10.68
CA LEU A 127 -0.35 -6.30 -10.05
C LEU A 127 0.18 -5.19 -10.97
N PRO A 128 0.35 -3.97 -10.44
CA PRO A 128 0.95 -2.89 -11.21
C PRO A 128 2.43 -3.17 -11.43
N LYS A 129 2.95 -2.73 -12.57
CA LYS A 129 4.38 -2.64 -12.82
C LYS A 129 4.99 -1.62 -11.86
N ILE A 130 6.02 -2.02 -11.11
CA ILE A 130 6.65 -1.16 -10.11
C ILE A 130 7.66 -0.25 -10.82
N LYS A 131 7.51 1.06 -10.61
CA LYS A 131 8.45 2.07 -11.13
C LYS A 131 9.53 2.40 -10.09
N PRO A 132 10.78 2.70 -10.49
CA PRO A 132 11.90 2.93 -9.56
C PRO A 132 11.90 4.28 -8.85
N TYR A 133 11.02 5.21 -9.23
CA TYR A 133 11.17 6.60 -8.84
C TYR A 133 10.88 6.84 -7.36
N ILE A 134 11.86 7.41 -6.67
CA ILE A 134 11.75 7.87 -5.29
C ILE A 134 11.96 9.38 -5.27
N TYR A 135 11.06 10.11 -4.62
CA TYR A 135 11.15 11.56 -4.49
C TYR A 135 12.51 12.00 -3.95
N GLN A 136 13.22 12.82 -4.71
CA GLN A 136 14.46 13.44 -4.29
C GLN A 136 14.23 14.91 -3.90
N PRO A 137 14.33 15.28 -2.61
CA PRO A 137 14.14 16.67 -2.19
C PRO A 137 15.25 17.57 -2.74
N ARG A 138 14.84 18.72 -3.30
CA ARG A 138 15.74 19.75 -3.83
C ARG A 138 15.33 21.14 -3.33
N ILE A 139 16.31 21.98 -3.04
CA ILE A 139 16.12 23.39 -2.66
C ILE A 139 16.96 24.23 -3.64
N PHE A 140 16.32 25.16 -4.35
CA PHE A 140 16.97 25.96 -5.42
C PHE A 140 17.72 25.09 -6.46
N GLY A 141 17.21 23.89 -6.77
CA GLY A 141 17.82 22.94 -7.71
C GLY A 141 18.89 22.01 -7.10
N PHE A 142 19.41 22.34 -5.92
CA PHE A 142 20.41 21.51 -5.22
C PHE A 142 19.73 20.39 -4.42
N ARG A 143 20.27 19.17 -4.52
CA ARG A 143 19.82 18.03 -3.71
C ARG A 143 20.09 18.30 -2.24
N VAL A 144 19.09 18.04 -1.41
CA VAL A 144 19.26 18.08 0.05
C VAL A 144 20.07 16.87 0.49
N HIS A 145 21.14 17.08 1.24
CA HIS A 145 22.02 16.00 1.72
C HIS A 145 21.33 15.14 2.79
N ASP A 146 21.62 13.84 2.80
CA ASP A 146 20.97 12.85 3.67
C ASP A 146 21.22 13.09 5.16
N SER A 147 22.38 13.64 5.52
CA SER A 147 22.69 13.99 6.91
C SER A 147 21.97 15.24 7.42
N SER A 148 21.32 16.00 6.54
CA SER A 148 20.63 17.22 6.95
C SER A 148 19.32 16.90 7.67
N ARG A 149 18.89 17.79 8.57
CA ARG A 149 17.65 17.61 9.33
C ARG A 149 16.41 17.54 8.43
N SER A 150 16.43 18.27 7.31
CA SER A 150 15.37 18.28 6.30
C SER A 150 15.66 17.29 5.15
N GLY A 151 16.63 16.40 5.33
CA GLY A 151 17.01 15.39 4.35
C GLY A 151 15.96 14.31 4.20
N PRO A 152 16.06 13.49 3.13
CA PRO A 152 15.16 12.36 2.91
C PRO A 152 15.31 11.34 4.04
N GLN A 153 14.32 11.27 4.94
CA GLN A 153 14.30 10.27 6.00
C GLN A 153 13.69 8.95 5.53
N MET A 154 14.29 7.85 6.00
CA MET A 154 13.82 6.48 5.79
C MET A 154 13.56 6.14 4.32
N GLN A 155 14.45 6.59 3.42
CA GLN A 155 14.33 6.30 1.99
C GLN A 155 14.28 4.78 1.72
N TRP A 156 14.95 3.99 2.55
CA TRP A 156 14.97 2.54 2.49
C TRP A 156 13.60 1.86 2.57
N LEU A 157 12.61 2.46 3.25
CA LEU A 157 11.23 1.94 3.28
C LEU A 157 10.55 2.00 1.90
N ARG A 158 11.08 2.82 1.00
CA ARG A 158 10.55 3.04 -0.35
C ARG A 158 11.41 2.37 -1.43
N MET A 159 12.55 1.80 -1.05
CA MET A 159 13.40 1.07 -1.98
C MET A 159 12.76 -0.29 -2.33
N ARG A 160 12.92 -0.69 -3.58
CA ARG A 160 12.48 -1.97 -4.13
C ARG A 160 13.67 -2.69 -4.74
N SER A 161 13.66 -4.02 -4.72
CA SER A 161 14.67 -4.81 -5.43
C SER A 161 14.54 -4.55 -6.94
N GLU A 162 15.68 -4.40 -7.61
CA GLU A 162 15.77 -4.12 -9.05
C GLU A 162 15.06 -5.19 -9.89
N GLU A 163 14.98 -6.44 -9.39
CA GLU A 163 14.29 -7.55 -10.07
C GLU A 163 12.78 -7.31 -10.29
N PHE A 164 12.15 -6.45 -9.49
CA PHE A 164 10.72 -6.16 -9.60
C PHE A 164 10.44 -4.80 -10.24
N VAL A 165 11.48 -4.08 -10.66
CA VAL A 165 11.39 -2.73 -11.20
C VAL A 165 11.53 -2.80 -12.71
N GLU A 166 10.55 -2.26 -13.43
CA GLU A 166 10.68 -2.04 -14.86
C GLU A 166 11.23 -0.63 -15.11
N PHE A 167 12.22 -0.54 -15.98
CA PHE A 167 12.75 0.72 -16.50
C PHE A 167 12.02 1.01 -17.81
N ASP A 168 11.27 2.11 -17.86
CA ASP A 168 10.69 2.60 -19.10
C ASP A 168 11.82 3.29 -19.88
N ASP A 169 12.37 2.62 -20.89
CA ASP A 169 13.44 3.15 -21.76
C ASP A 169 12.98 4.40 -22.57
N GLU A 170 11.69 4.72 -22.55
CA GLU A 170 11.06 5.79 -23.36
C GLU A 170 10.81 7.12 -22.61
N GLU A 171 11.00 7.19 -21.28
CA GLU A 171 10.77 8.42 -20.47
C GLU A 171 12.08 9.16 -20.09
N GLU A 172 13.16 9.00 -20.85
CA GLU A 172 14.48 9.56 -20.50
C GLU A 172 14.66 11.07 -20.79
N GLU A 173 13.62 11.76 -21.30
CA GLU A 173 13.72 13.18 -21.69
C GLU A 173 13.22 14.20 -20.65
N ASP A 174 12.47 13.84 -19.60
CA ASP A 174 11.88 14.86 -18.71
C ASP A 174 12.29 14.77 -17.22
N LEU A 175 13.05 15.78 -16.80
CA LEU A 175 13.07 16.44 -15.47
C LEU A 175 13.76 15.82 -14.24
N ASP A 176 14.30 14.60 -14.26
CA ASP A 176 14.99 14.03 -13.08
C ASP A 176 16.40 13.46 -13.30
N LYS A 177 17.07 13.81 -14.41
CA LYS A 177 18.51 13.52 -14.56
C LYS A 177 19.30 14.18 -13.42
N PRO A 178 20.22 13.48 -12.74
CA PRO A 178 21.13 14.12 -11.80
C PRO A 178 21.90 15.19 -12.58
N VAL A 179 21.66 16.46 -12.27
CA VAL A 179 22.47 17.57 -12.76
C VAL A 179 23.91 17.19 -12.44
N ALA A 180 24.73 17.01 -13.48
CA ALA A 180 26.15 16.77 -13.31
C ALA A 180 26.67 17.82 -12.33
N PRO A 181 27.45 17.44 -11.30
CA PRO A 181 28.02 18.42 -10.39
C PRO A 181 28.63 19.53 -11.22
N LEU A 182 28.23 20.78 -10.97
CA LEU A 182 28.90 21.95 -11.51
C LEU A 182 30.39 21.71 -11.25
N GLN A 183 31.16 21.51 -12.32
CA GLN A 183 32.60 21.30 -12.21
C GLN A 183 33.12 22.48 -11.41
N ALA A 184 33.65 22.18 -10.22
CA ALA A 184 34.36 23.16 -9.44
C ALA A 184 35.40 23.76 -10.40
N VAL A 185 35.33 25.09 -10.56
CA VAL A 185 36.38 25.82 -11.27
C VAL A 185 37.58 25.77 -10.32
N ASP A 186 38.33 24.67 -10.39
CA ASP A 186 39.52 24.44 -9.59
C ASP A 186 40.60 25.40 -10.10
N ASN A 187 40.76 26.51 -9.39
CA ASN A 187 41.97 27.30 -9.45
C ASN A 187 43.10 26.46 -8.85
N ASN A 188 43.93 25.89 -9.74
CA ASN A 188 45.16 25.16 -9.44
C ASN A 188 45.92 25.67 -8.20
N SER A 189 46.26 24.76 -7.27
CA SER A 189 47.66 24.57 -6.85
C SER A 189 47.85 23.35 -5.93
N ALA A 190 48.93 22.63 -6.24
CA ALA A 190 49.72 21.72 -5.38
C ALA A 190 49.27 20.24 -5.23
N LYS A 191 49.95 19.39 -6.02
CA LYS A 191 50.78 18.22 -5.62
C LYS A 191 50.34 17.48 -4.34
N GLU A 192 50.20 16.15 -4.31
CA GLU A 192 51.27 15.18 -4.58
C GLU A 192 50.73 13.73 -4.61
N THR A 193 51.57 12.85 -5.11
CA THR A 193 51.39 11.44 -5.48
C THR A 193 51.12 10.45 -4.33
N SER A 194 50.33 9.40 -4.57
CA SER A 194 50.80 8.00 -4.38
C SER A 194 49.78 6.96 -4.87
N SER A 195 50.32 5.99 -5.60
CA SER A 195 49.75 4.76 -6.13
C SER A 195 49.33 3.77 -5.04
N LEU A 196 48.27 2.98 -5.25
CA LEU A 196 48.29 1.52 -5.07
C LEU A 196 47.03 0.83 -5.63
N SER A 197 47.22 -0.43 -6.00
CA SER A 197 46.45 -1.28 -6.91
C SER A 197 45.58 -2.36 -6.24
N GLY A 198 44.58 -2.88 -6.95
CA GLY A 198 43.92 -4.20 -6.74
C GLY A 198 42.75 -4.18 -5.75
N GLN A 199 41.68 -4.98 -5.83
CA GLN A 199 41.31 -6.15 -6.64
C GLN A 199 39.76 -6.24 -6.63
N LYS A 200 39.19 -6.85 -7.68
CA LYS A 200 37.79 -7.30 -7.72
C LYS A 200 37.65 -8.62 -6.96
N GLU A 201 36.70 -8.73 -6.04
CA GLU A 201 36.23 -10.04 -5.57
C GLU A 201 34.70 -10.13 -5.63
N SER A 202 34.27 -11.05 -6.48
CA SER A 202 32.95 -11.65 -6.55
C SER A 202 32.71 -12.53 -5.31
N THR A 203 31.59 -12.38 -4.61
CA THR A 203 31.00 -13.50 -3.89
C THR A 203 29.49 -13.52 -4.05
N SER A 204 29.05 -14.65 -4.59
CA SER A 204 27.71 -14.98 -5.01
C SER A 204 26.92 -15.62 -3.85
N PHE A 205 25.63 -15.29 -3.79
CA PHE A 205 24.51 -16.20 -3.53
C PHE A 205 24.13 -16.72 -2.13
N ASN A 206 24.87 -16.52 -1.03
CA ASN A 206 24.55 -17.25 0.23
C ASN A 206 24.39 -16.41 1.50
N SER A 207 23.75 -15.24 1.44
CA SER A 207 23.38 -14.51 2.68
C SER A 207 21.90 -14.13 2.82
N LEU A 208 21.04 -14.42 1.84
CA LEU A 208 19.62 -14.05 1.88
C LEU A 208 18.72 -15.02 2.68
N PHE A 209 19.24 -16.18 3.10
CA PHE A 209 18.45 -17.25 3.72
C PHE A 209 18.32 -17.22 5.26
N ARG A 210 18.89 -16.22 5.97
CA ARG A 210 18.88 -16.17 7.45
C ARG A 210 18.16 -14.99 8.08
N ARG A 211 17.35 -14.25 7.33
CA ARG A 211 16.68 -13.04 7.86
C ARG A 211 15.18 -13.16 8.10
N PHE A 212 14.60 -14.34 7.88
CA PHE A 212 13.16 -14.57 8.06
C PHE A 212 12.81 -15.83 8.87
N PHE A 213 13.79 -16.47 9.52
CA PHE A 213 13.61 -17.39 10.66
C PHE A 213 14.63 -17.07 11.74
#